data_AF-A0A4U9HY30-F1
#
_entry.id   AF-A0A4U9HY30-F1
#
_cell.length_a   1.000
_cell.length_b   1.000
_cell.length_c   1.000
_cell.angle_alpha   90.00
_cell.angle_beta   90.00
_cell.angle_gamma   90.00
#
_symmetry.space_group_name_H-M   'P 1'
#
loop_
_entity.id
_entity.type
_entity.pdbx_description
1 polymer ?
#
loop_
_entity_poly.entity_id
_entity_poly.type
_entity_poly.pdbx_seq_one_letter_code
_entity_poly.pdbx_strand_id
1 'polypeptide(L)'
;MHYLKTRSAVLIGSLLLATAAQAGKLAIVIDDVGYRPHEENAVLQMPLPISVAVLPNAPHAHLMATRAHAQGREVLIHMPMEPLSKQPLERDTCGLP
;
A
#
# COMPACT_ATOMS: atom_id res chain seq x y z
N MET A 1 14.40 -3.87 -53.92
CA MET A 1 14.39 -2.83 -52.87
C MET A 1 13.30 -3.00 -51.80
N HIS A 2 12.20 -3.73 -52.04
CA HIS A 2 11.18 -3.99 -51.02
C HIS A 2 11.62 -4.97 -49.92
N TYR A 3 12.40 -6.01 -50.27
CA TYR A 3 12.81 -7.09 -49.36
C TYR A 3 13.70 -6.65 -48.18
N LEU A 4 14.50 -5.59 -48.36
CA LEU A 4 15.38 -5.06 -47.31
C LEU A 4 14.58 -4.26 -46.26
N LYS A 5 13.54 -3.53 -46.69
CA LYS A 5 12.63 -2.80 -45.80
C LYS A 5 11.81 -3.75 -44.91
N THR A 6 11.35 -4.87 -45.46
CA THR A 6 10.58 -5.87 -44.69
C THR A 6 11.42 -6.56 -43.62
N ARG A 7 12.69 -6.87 -43.92
CA ARG A 7 13.62 -7.47 -42.95
C ARG A 7 13.96 -6.51 -41.81
N SER A 8 14.18 -5.24 -42.12
CA SER A 8 14.41 -4.20 -41.09
C SER A 8 13.17 -4.00 -40.22
N ALA A 9 11.95 -4.02 -40.79
CA ALA A 9 10.72 -3.91 -40.02
C ALA A 9 10.51 -5.09 -39.06
N VAL A 10 10.81 -6.32 -39.49
CA VAL A 10 10.73 -7.52 -38.65
C VAL A 10 11.77 -7.47 -37.51
N LEU A 11 13.00 -7.04 -37.80
CA LEU A 11 14.06 -6.89 -36.80
C LEU A 11 13.75 -5.81 -35.74
N ILE A 12 13.15 -4.70 -36.14
CA ILE A 12 12.74 -3.64 -35.20
C ILE A 12 11.57 -4.13 -34.33
N GLY A 13 10.60 -4.83 -34.93
CA GLY A 13 9.48 -5.40 -34.19
C GLY A 13 9.91 -6.44 -33.15
N SER A 14 10.82 -7.34 -33.49
CA SER A 14 11.33 -8.35 -32.54
C SER A 14 12.17 -7.73 -31.41
N LEU A 15 12.94 -6.68 -31.70
CA LEU A 15 13.70 -5.96 -30.68
C LEU A 15 12.78 -5.24 -29.68
N LEU A 16 11.68 -4.63 -30.15
CA LEU A 16 10.70 -3.96 -29.29
C LEU A 16 9.93 -4.94 -28.37
N LEU A 17 9.70 -6.17 -28.85
CA LEU A 17 9.08 -7.23 -28.04
C LEU A 17 10.05 -7.81 -26.99
N ALA A 18 11.33 -7.93 -27.33
CA ALA A 18 12.35 -8.42 -26.41
C ALA A 18 12.67 -7.45 -25.26
N THR A 19 12.37 -6.16 -25.41
CA THR A 19 12.59 -5.13 -24.39
C THR A 19 11.37 -4.87 -23.50
N ALA A 20 10.26 -5.58 -23.70
CA ALA A 20 9.10 -5.52 -22.82
C ALA A 20 9.38 -6.24 -21.49
N ALA A 21 10.11 -5.58 -20.59
CA ALA A 21 10.31 -6.05 -19.23
C ALA A 21 9.07 -5.71 -18.39
N GLN A 22 8.40 -6.72 -17.84
CA GLN A 22 7.35 -6.53 -16.84
C GLN A 22 8.00 -6.20 -15.49
N ALA A 23 7.80 -4.97 -14.99
CA ALA A 23 8.19 -4.64 -13.62
C ALA A 23 7.31 -5.40 -12.61
N GLY A 24 7.90 -5.84 -11.50
CA GLY A 24 7.15 -6.35 -10.36
C GLY A 24 6.25 -5.27 -9.76
N LYS A 25 5.08 -5.65 -9.25
CA LYS A 25 4.21 -4.75 -8.48
C LYS A 25 4.59 -4.83 -7.00
N LEU A 26 4.74 -3.69 -6.34
CA LEU A 26 5.02 -3.58 -4.91
C LEU A 26 3.87 -2.81 -4.24
N ALA A 27 3.38 -3.33 -3.12
CA ALA A 27 2.45 -2.64 -2.24
C ALA A 27 3.10 -2.49 -0.85
N ILE A 28 2.96 -1.32 -0.26
CA ILE A 28 3.45 -1.00 1.09
C ILE A 28 2.25 -0.57 1.93
N VAL A 29 2.06 -1.24 3.05
CA VAL A 29 1.02 -0.94 4.04
C VAL A 29 1.71 -0.63 5.37
N ILE A 30 1.31 0.47 6.01
CA ILE A 30 1.74 0.83 7.35
C ILE A 30 0.60 0.54 8.34
N ASP A 31 0.84 -0.39 9.25
CA ASP A 31 -0.09 -0.80 10.30
C ASP A 31 -0.09 0.16 11.50
N ASP A 32 -1.01 -0.08 12.44
CA ASP A 32 -1.13 0.59 13.75
C ASP A 32 -1.32 2.11 13.69
N VAL A 33 -1.98 2.62 12.65
CA VAL A 33 -2.30 4.05 12.56
C VAL A 33 -3.50 4.38 13.45
N GLY A 34 -3.37 5.44 14.24
CA GLY A 34 -4.46 6.04 15.02
C GLY A 34 -4.10 6.39 16.47
N TYR A 35 -2.89 6.07 16.93
CA TYR A 35 -2.42 6.36 18.30
C TYR A 35 -1.41 7.51 18.38
N ARG A 36 -0.66 7.76 17.31
CA ARG A 36 0.54 8.62 17.29
C ARG A 36 0.51 9.62 16.14
N PRO A 37 -0.33 10.66 16.21
CA PRO A 37 -0.53 11.58 15.07
C PRO A 37 0.75 12.27 14.61
N HIS A 38 1.69 12.57 15.50
CA HIS A 38 2.93 13.24 15.12
C HIS A 38 3.76 12.37 14.17
N GLU A 39 4.02 11.11 14.54
CA GLU A 39 4.74 10.14 13.73
C GLU A 39 3.95 9.74 12.48
N GLU A 40 2.64 9.51 12.62
CA GLU A 40 1.78 9.10 11.51
C GLU A 40 1.63 10.22 10.46
N ASN A 41 1.66 11.50 10.87
CA ASN A 41 1.71 12.60 9.90
C ASN A 41 2.99 12.57 9.05
N ALA A 42 4.11 12.01 9.54
CA ALA A 42 5.30 11.81 8.72
C ALA A 42 5.06 10.73 7.65
N VAL A 43 4.29 9.68 7.95
CA VAL A 43 3.83 8.69 6.95
C VAL A 43 2.99 9.37 5.88
N LEU A 44 2.11 10.31 6.26
CA LEU A 44 1.31 11.08 5.30
C LEU A 44 2.14 12.02 4.41
N GLN A 45 3.40 12.33 4.77
CA GLN A 45 4.35 13.07 3.92
C GLN A 45 5.16 12.17 2.98
N MET A 46 5.11 10.85 3.13
CA MET A 46 5.80 9.91 2.23
C MET A 46 5.14 9.88 0.83
N PRO A 47 5.72 9.23 -0.19
CA PRO A 47 5.08 9.10 -1.50
C PRO A 47 3.66 8.55 -1.42
N LEU A 48 2.78 9.02 -2.31
CA LEU A 48 1.36 8.65 -2.31
C LEU A 48 1.06 7.13 -2.38
N PRO A 49 1.84 6.31 -3.11
CA PRO A 49 1.63 4.85 -3.19
C PRO A 49 1.98 4.05 -1.92
N ILE A 50 1.72 4.63 -0.75
CA ILE A 50 1.81 3.97 0.56
C ILE A 50 0.42 4.01 1.17
N SER A 51 -0.13 2.83 1.43
CA SER A 51 -1.42 2.63 2.08
C SER A 51 -1.25 2.63 3.60
N VAL A 52 -2.31 2.98 4.32
CA VAL A 52 -2.34 2.96 5.79
C VAL A 52 -3.44 2.05 6.29
N ALA A 53 -3.16 1.26 7.32
CA ALA A 53 -4.16 0.46 8.01
C ALA A 53 -4.45 1.10 9.38
N VAL A 54 -5.70 1.52 9.56
CA VAL A 54 -6.14 2.31 10.71
C VAL A 54 -6.87 1.43 11.69
N LEU A 55 -6.45 1.48 12.96
CA LEU A 55 -7.13 0.83 14.06
C LEU A 55 -8.48 1.51 14.33
N PRO A 56 -9.61 0.79 14.31
CA PRO A 56 -10.93 1.42 14.34
C PRO A 56 -11.22 2.21 15.62
N ASN A 57 -10.69 1.77 16.76
CA ASN A 57 -10.98 2.34 18.08
C ASN A 57 -9.85 3.21 18.64
N ALA A 58 -8.78 3.42 17.86
CA ALA A 58 -7.68 4.27 18.31
C ALA A 58 -8.14 5.74 18.43
N PRO A 59 -7.61 6.54 19.39
CA PRO A 59 -8.12 7.89 19.69
C PRO A 59 -8.16 8.85 18.50
N HIS A 60 -7.28 8.65 17.52
CA HIS A 60 -7.17 9.49 16.33
C HIS A 60 -7.53 8.76 15.03
N ALA A 61 -8.14 7.57 15.12
CA ALA A 61 -8.51 6.73 13.98
C ALA A 61 -9.25 7.51 12.88
N HIS A 62 -10.36 8.15 13.25
CA HIS A 62 -11.19 8.91 12.31
C HIS A 62 -10.43 10.08 11.67
N LEU A 63 -9.65 10.82 12.46
CA LEU A 63 -8.85 11.95 11.96
C LEU A 63 -7.83 11.47 10.92
N MET A 64 -7.11 10.41 11.25
CA MET A 64 -6.03 9.89 10.41
C MET A 64 -6.56 9.23 9.14
N ALA A 65 -7.64 8.44 9.24
CA ALA A 65 -8.32 7.87 8.09
C ALA A 65 -8.83 8.96 7.13
N THR A 66 -9.47 10.00 7.67
CA THR A 66 -9.99 11.12 6.85
C THR A 66 -8.86 11.87 6.14
N ARG A 67 -7.74 12.13 6.84
CA ARG A 67 -6.58 12.80 6.25
C ARG A 67 -5.93 11.97 5.14
N ALA A 68 -5.70 10.67 5.40
CA ALA A 68 -5.12 9.77 4.41
C ALA A 68 -6.01 9.65 3.17
N HIS A 69 -7.32 9.47 3.37
CA HIS A 69 -8.29 9.40 2.28
C HIS A 69 -8.34 10.69 1.47
N ALA A 70 -8.34 11.86 2.13
CA ALA A 70 -8.33 13.16 1.46
C ALA A 70 -7.07 13.40 0.60
N GLN A 71 -5.95 12.74 0.91
CA GLN A 71 -4.75 12.75 0.06
C GLN A 71 -4.88 11.84 -1.17
N GLY A 72 -5.91 10.98 -1.25
CA GLY A 72 -6.06 9.95 -2.27
C GLY A 72 -5.32 8.66 -1.97
N ARG A 73 -4.94 8.41 -0.71
CA ARG A 73 -4.33 7.13 -0.29
C ARG A 73 -5.40 6.08 -0.07
N GLU A 74 -5.01 4.83 -0.25
CA GLU A 74 -5.80 3.69 0.20
C GLU A 74 -5.74 3.58 1.72
N VAL A 75 -6.92 3.39 2.32
CA VAL A 75 -7.11 3.25 3.76
C VAL A 75 -7.75 1.90 4.04
N LEU A 76 -7.07 1.09 4.85
CA LEU A 76 -7.51 -0.22 5.29
C LEU A 76 -7.92 -0.16 6.76
N ILE A 77 -8.73 -1.13 7.20
CA ILE A 77 -9.02 -1.34 8.62
C ILE A 77 -7.95 -2.30 9.17
N HIS A 78 -7.19 -1.85 10.17
CA HIS A 78 -6.31 -2.73 10.94
C HIS A 78 -7.13 -3.33 12.08
N MET A 79 -7.63 -4.55 11.90
CA MET A 79 -8.49 -5.20 12.88
C MET A 79 -7.65 -5.89 13.97
N PRO A 80 -7.76 -5.50 15.26
CA PRO A 80 -7.03 -6.17 16.32
C PRO A 80 -7.63 -7.55 16.58
N MET A 81 -6.80 -8.59 16.51
CA MET A 81 -7.19 -10.00 16.69
C MET A 81 -6.48 -10.60 17.91
N GLU A 82 -7.11 -11.57 18.57
CA GLU A 82 -6.51 -12.25 19.71
C GLU A 82 -5.19 -12.94 19.31
N PRO A 83 -4.07 -12.63 20.00
CA PRO A 83 -2.79 -13.26 19.75
C PRO A 83 -2.80 -14.70 20.27
N LEU A 84 -2.07 -15.58 19.57
CA LEU A 84 -1.89 -16.97 19.99
C LEU A 84 -1.05 -17.12 21.28
N SER A 85 -0.36 -16.05 21.69
CA SER A 85 0.52 -16.03 22.85
C SER A 85 -0.09 -15.17 23.98
N LYS A 86 0.35 -15.39 25.22
CA LYS A 86 -0.14 -14.66 26.40
C LYS A 86 0.44 -13.25 26.49
N GLN A 87 0.18 -12.42 25.50
CA GLN A 87 0.53 -11.00 25.51
C GLN A 87 -0.61 -10.17 26.11
N PRO A 88 -0.30 -9.03 26.72
CA PRO A 88 -1.32 -8.05 27.08
C PRO A 88 -2.13 -7.66 25.85
N LEU A 89 -3.46 -7.67 25.98
CA LEU A 89 -4.39 -7.39 24.89
C LEU A 89 -4.80 -5.92 24.89
N GLU A 90 -5.10 -5.39 23.70
CA GLU A 90 -5.75 -4.09 23.58
C GLU A 90 -7.22 -4.19 24.02
N ARG A 91 -7.82 -3.08 24.45
CA ARG A 91 -9.15 -3.08 25.08
C ARG A 91 -10.30 -3.57 24.18
N ASP A 92 -10.07 -3.73 22.87
CA ASP A 92 -11.10 -4.11 21.90
C ASP A 92 -10.62 -5.21 20.93
N THR A 93 -9.72 -6.09 21.38
CA THR A 93 -9.24 -7.21 20.56
C THR A 93 -10.36 -8.21 20.29
N CYS A 94 -10.62 -8.52 19.01
CA CYS A 94 -11.59 -9.55 18.62
C CYS A 94 -11.20 -10.92 19.20
N GLY A 95 -12.09 -11.52 19.97
CA GLY A 95 -11.87 -12.77 20.71
C GLY A 95 -12.03 -12.63 22.22
N LEU A 96 -11.97 -11.40 22.74
CA LEU A 96 -12.32 -11.09 24.12
C LEU A 96 -13.85 -11.01 24.32
N PRO A 97 -14.40 -11.58 25.42
CA PRO A 97 -15.82 -11.50 25.75
C PRO A 97 -16.27 -10.10 26.16
#